data_AF-A0A2A5DZ97-F1
#
_entry.id   AF-A0A2A5DZ97-F1
#
_cell.length_a   1.000
_cell.length_b   1.000
_cell.length_c   1.000
_cell.angle_alpha   90.00
_cell.angle_beta   90.00
_cell.angle_gamma   90.00
#
_symmetry.space_group_name_H-M   'P 1'
#
loop_
_entity.id
_entity.type
_entity.pdbx_description
1 polymer ?
#
loop_
_entity_poly.entity_id
_entity_poly.type
_entity_poly.pdbx_seq_one_letter_code
_entity_poly.pdbx_strand_id
1 'polypeptide(L)'
;MDGTENAHNEKWLQKLIHRHPTCIPMDQIEPGLSTLVPVCMELPLSCGFLDNLLMTPDGDIVIIEAKLWRNPEARREVVAQALDYASSLFGMDYDSLEKAVLKADFDNKEKPARLYDIFSDADTLDEPAFVDAVTTNLKNGRIVVLVAGDGIRTSIETLIDGLQLHAGFHFTFALVELAVFRGMDDDDFLVVPRTLAKTCMIERGIVRIDNGQVEIVPVQGKPEVASSSRLQSISSEQFYEAMKERASGLPESLKAFVDKLSALGVYPEFQRSLNLKWDPPSGKPINLGYIKRTGQLWTDAASWSLSDKKLARSYIEDLAEIFGGEIMYIGKDKIPYVAVEGHAPRIETLVDKLDVWHGAIEKLQDHVRQNISTEG
;
A
#
# COMPACT_ATOMS: atom_id res chain seq x y z
N MET A 1 36.47 -17.48 0.07
CA MET A 1 36.60 -16.57 1.22
C MET A 1 35.20 -16.43 1.77
N ASP A 2 34.67 -17.50 2.35
CA ASP A 2 34.93 -18.03 3.69
C ASP A 2 34.49 -17.05 4.78
N GLY A 3 33.51 -17.52 5.57
CA GLY A 3 32.54 -16.72 6.28
C GLY A 3 33.14 -15.89 7.41
N THR A 4 32.77 -14.62 7.45
CA THR A 4 32.93 -13.77 8.62
C THR A 4 31.82 -14.09 9.62
N GLU A 5 32.25 -14.57 10.78
CA GLU A 5 31.45 -15.00 11.93
C GLU A 5 30.43 -13.95 12.43
N ASN A 6 29.28 -14.46 12.85
CA ASN A 6 28.14 -13.78 13.50
C ASN A 6 28.54 -12.85 14.66
N ALA A 7 28.70 -11.55 14.38
CA ALA A 7 28.65 -10.52 15.43
C ALA A 7 27.22 -9.99 15.68
N HIS A 8 26.26 -10.36 14.85
CA HIS A 8 24.90 -9.81 14.87
C HIS A 8 23.93 -10.86 15.41
N ASN A 9 23.20 -10.51 16.48
CA ASN A 9 22.14 -11.33 17.06
C ASN A 9 20.75 -10.82 16.60
N GLU A 10 19.68 -11.54 16.90
CA GLU A 10 18.29 -11.15 16.55
C GLU A 10 17.96 -9.73 17.05
N LYS A 11 18.40 -9.40 18.27
CA LYS A 11 18.26 -8.06 18.87
C LYS A 11 18.95 -6.95 18.08
N TRP A 12 20.09 -7.23 17.44
CA TRP A 12 20.76 -6.25 16.58
C TRP A 12 19.91 -5.98 15.33
N LEU A 13 19.33 -7.01 14.72
CA LEU A 13 18.47 -6.88 13.53
C LEU A 13 17.19 -6.10 13.85
N GLN A 14 16.55 -6.43 14.97
CA GLN A 14 15.39 -5.71 15.50
C GLN A 14 15.68 -4.20 15.66
N LYS A 15 16.84 -3.85 16.24
CA LYS A 15 17.26 -2.46 16.41
C LYS A 15 17.58 -1.77 15.09
N LEU A 16 18.22 -2.47 14.15
CA LEU A 16 18.48 -1.96 12.81
C LEU A 16 17.17 -1.55 12.13
N ILE A 17 16.18 -2.44 12.13
CA ILE A 17 14.87 -2.20 11.52
C ILE A 17 14.16 -1.04 12.22
N HIS A 18 14.16 -1.01 13.56
CA HIS A 18 13.51 0.05 14.32
C HIS A 18 14.12 1.44 14.07
N ARG A 19 15.45 1.51 13.92
CA ARG A 19 16.17 2.78 13.67
C ARG A 19 16.15 3.21 12.21
N HIS A 20 16.08 2.25 11.29
CA HIS A 20 16.12 2.46 9.85
C HIS A 20 14.98 1.71 9.16
N PRO A 21 13.71 2.08 9.39
CA PRO A 21 12.55 1.39 8.82
C PRO A 21 12.54 1.40 7.28
N THR A 22 13.25 2.35 6.67
CA THR A 22 13.46 2.44 5.21
C THR A 22 14.29 1.29 4.63
N CYS A 23 14.92 0.46 5.46
CA CYS A 23 15.57 -0.77 4.98
C CYS A 23 14.54 -1.83 4.52
N ILE A 24 13.26 -1.69 4.88
CA ILE A 24 12.20 -2.59 4.43
C ILE A 24 11.65 -2.12 3.07
N PRO A 25 11.62 -2.98 2.04
CA PRO A 25 11.15 -2.63 0.69
C PRO A 25 9.61 -2.64 0.62
N MET A 26 8.96 -1.75 1.38
CA MET A 26 7.50 -1.74 1.53
C MET A 26 6.77 -1.45 0.22
N ASP A 27 7.36 -0.65 -0.66
CA ASP A 27 6.87 -0.39 -2.02
C ASP A 27 6.73 -1.66 -2.86
N GLN A 28 7.57 -2.66 -2.63
CA GLN A 28 7.49 -3.97 -3.29
C GLN A 28 6.52 -4.92 -2.59
N ILE A 29 6.40 -4.81 -1.26
CA ILE A 29 5.58 -5.72 -0.44
C ILE A 29 4.11 -5.31 -0.53
N GLU A 30 3.82 -4.07 -0.13
CA GLU A 30 2.49 -3.50 -0.01
C GLU A 30 2.48 -2.09 -0.65
N PRO A 31 2.38 -2.03 -1.99
CA PRO A 31 2.43 -0.76 -2.72
C PRO A 31 1.28 0.14 -2.28
N GLY A 32 1.61 1.37 -1.88
CA GLY A 32 0.61 2.37 -1.50
C GLY A 32 0.59 2.78 -0.03
N LEU A 33 1.22 1.99 0.85
CA LEU A 33 1.42 2.40 2.23
C LEU A 33 2.26 3.67 2.28
N SER A 34 1.83 4.61 3.11
CA SER A 34 2.60 5.82 3.41
C SER A 34 3.84 5.48 4.26
N THR A 35 4.64 6.50 4.57
CA THR A 35 5.91 6.33 5.30
C THR A 35 5.71 5.56 6.60
N LEU A 36 6.53 4.51 6.79
CA LEU A 36 6.52 3.72 8.02
C LEU A 36 7.14 4.50 9.18
N VAL A 37 6.39 4.61 10.28
CA VAL A 37 6.82 5.19 11.53
C VAL A 37 7.10 4.05 12.53
N PRO A 38 8.31 3.95 13.08
CA PRO A 38 8.62 2.93 14.09
C PRO A 38 7.95 3.29 15.42
N VAL A 39 7.05 2.44 15.90
CA VAL A 39 6.24 2.68 17.10
C VAL A 39 6.96 2.16 18.35
N CYS A 40 7.28 0.87 18.39
CA CYS A 40 8.00 0.27 19.51
C CYS A 40 8.69 -1.04 19.11
N MET A 41 9.50 -1.55 20.03
CA MET A 41 10.07 -2.90 20.01
C MET A 41 9.52 -3.70 21.21
N GLU A 42 9.57 -5.03 21.13
CA GLU A 42 9.15 -5.92 22.22
C GLU A 42 7.70 -5.62 22.70
N LEU A 43 6.76 -5.51 21.76
CA LEU A 43 5.36 -5.23 22.08
C LEU A 43 4.75 -6.43 22.83
N PRO A 44 4.26 -6.26 24.07
CA PRO A 44 3.69 -7.37 24.84
C PRO A 44 2.33 -7.80 24.28
N LEU A 45 2.24 -9.06 23.85
CA LEU A 45 1.03 -9.72 23.36
C LEU A 45 0.74 -10.97 24.21
N SER A 46 -0.44 -11.57 24.03
CA SER A 46 -0.83 -12.77 24.78
C SER A 46 0.04 -14.00 24.47
N CYS A 47 0.65 -14.02 23.29
CA CYS A 47 1.49 -15.10 22.77
C CYS A 47 3.01 -14.81 22.87
N GLY A 48 3.42 -13.69 23.48
CA GLY A 48 4.83 -13.33 23.65
C GLY A 48 5.09 -11.86 23.39
N PHE A 49 6.32 -11.53 23.01
CA PHE A 49 6.72 -10.17 22.66
C PHE A 49 6.98 -10.09 21.17
N LEU A 50 6.29 -9.20 20.47
CA LEU A 50 6.53 -8.93 19.05
C LEU A 50 7.77 -8.04 18.90
N ASP A 51 8.70 -8.44 18.04
CA ASP A 51 9.98 -7.75 17.89
C ASP A 51 9.85 -6.28 17.50
N ASN A 52 9.10 -5.96 16.44
CA ASN A 52 8.88 -4.58 16.01
C ASN A 52 7.43 -4.33 15.61
N LEU A 53 6.87 -3.22 16.11
CA LEU A 53 5.64 -2.61 15.62
C LEU A 53 5.98 -1.33 14.87
N LEU A 54 5.54 -1.24 13.62
CA LEU A 54 5.58 -0.05 12.78
C LEU A 54 4.16 0.29 12.34
N MET A 55 3.89 1.56 12.10
CA MET A 55 2.58 2.03 11.66
C MET A 55 2.72 3.19 10.67
N THR A 56 1.68 3.44 9.89
CA THR A 56 1.61 4.63 9.04
C THR A 56 0.83 5.76 9.72
N PRO A 57 1.02 7.03 9.31
CA PRO A 57 0.15 8.14 9.72
C PRO A 57 -1.34 7.97 9.31
N ASP A 58 -1.63 6.95 8.50
CA ASP A 58 -2.97 6.54 8.06
C ASP A 58 -3.61 5.45 8.95
N GLY A 59 -2.89 4.96 9.97
CA GLY A 59 -3.37 3.91 10.86
C GLY A 59 -3.18 2.49 10.33
N ASP A 60 -2.41 2.30 9.26
CA ASP A 60 -2.02 0.95 8.81
C ASP A 60 -0.96 0.38 9.76
N ILE A 61 -1.03 -0.94 9.98
CA ILE A 61 -0.21 -1.64 10.98
C ILE A 61 0.73 -2.60 10.27
N VAL A 62 2.00 -2.54 10.63
CA VAL A 62 3.05 -3.43 10.13
C VAL A 62 3.75 -4.07 11.32
N ILE A 63 3.73 -5.39 11.38
CA ILE A 63 4.43 -6.17 12.40
C ILE A 63 5.62 -6.88 11.77
N ILE A 64 6.74 -6.92 12.48
CA ILE A 64 7.95 -7.57 11.99
C ILE A 64 8.50 -8.47 13.08
N GLU A 65 8.76 -9.71 12.70
CA GLU A 65 9.51 -10.68 13.49
C GLU A 65 10.91 -10.84 12.90
N ALA A 66 11.95 -10.63 13.71
CA ALA A 66 13.35 -10.63 13.30
C ALA A 66 14.03 -11.95 13.69
N LYS A 67 14.51 -12.72 12.71
CA LYS A 67 15.11 -14.03 12.95
C LYS A 67 16.42 -14.23 12.21
N LEU A 68 17.40 -14.83 12.89
CA LEU A 68 18.63 -15.29 12.23
C LEU A 68 18.45 -16.71 11.70
N TRP A 69 18.66 -16.90 10.40
CA TRP A 69 18.26 -18.12 9.71
C TRP A 69 19.28 -19.25 9.86
N ARG A 70 19.19 -20.01 10.97
CA ARG A 70 20.15 -21.09 11.26
C ARG A 70 19.78 -22.45 10.66
N ASN A 71 18.48 -22.77 10.56
CA ASN A 71 17.98 -24.03 9.99
C ASN A 71 16.55 -23.88 9.43
N PRO A 72 16.02 -24.88 8.69
CA PRO A 72 14.65 -24.84 8.16
C PRO A 72 13.52 -24.94 9.20
N GLU A 73 13.77 -25.51 10.38
CA GLU A 73 12.76 -25.65 11.45
C GLU A 73 12.44 -24.29 12.09
N ALA A 74 13.48 -23.51 12.41
CA ALA A 74 13.36 -22.13 12.88
C ALA A 74 12.57 -21.24 11.90
N ARG A 75 12.57 -21.59 10.60
CA ARG A 75 11.76 -20.90 9.58
C ARG A 75 10.28 -21.16 9.71
N ARG A 76 9.87 -22.39 10.02
CA ARG A 76 8.44 -22.71 10.22
C ARG A 76 7.96 -22.14 11.54
N GLU A 77 8.80 -22.24 12.57
CA GLU A 77 8.51 -21.71 13.90
C GLU A 77 8.27 -20.20 13.84
N VAL A 78 9.13 -19.43 13.18
CA VAL A 78 8.95 -17.97 13.10
C VAL A 78 7.73 -17.57 12.27
N VAL A 79 7.38 -18.31 11.21
CA VAL A 79 6.16 -18.04 10.45
C VAL A 79 4.93 -18.27 11.33
N ALA A 80 4.90 -19.38 12.07
CA ALA A 80 3.81 -19.65 13.01
C ALA A 80 3.73 -18.56 14.10
N GLN A 81 4.87 -18.15 14.65
CA GLN A 81 4.98 -17.11 15.66
C GLN A 81 4.46 -15.75 15.13
N ALA A 82 4.85 -15.36 13.92
CA ALA A 82 4.37 -14.13 13.27
C ALA A 82 2.84 -14.16 13.05
N LEU A 83 2.28 -15.32 12.70
CA LEU A 83 0.83 -15.51 12.55
C LEU A 83 0.08 -15.52 13.88
N ASP A 84 0.70 -16.04 14.95
CA ASP A 84 0.15 -15.96 16.30
C ASP A 84 0.10 -14.51 16.79
N TYR A 85 1.11 -13.69 16.48
CA TYR A 85 1.08 -12.25 16.77
C TYR A 85 -0.02 -11.52 16.00
N ALA A 86 -0.14 -11.77 14.70
CA ALA A 86 -1.22 -11.22 13.89
C ALA A 86 -2.60 -11.56 14.49
N SER A 87 -2.81 -12.84 14.84
CA SER A 87 -4.05 -13.33 15.44
C SER A 87 -4.33 -12.69 16.81
N SER A 88 -3.30 -12.46 17.63
CA SER A 88 -3.42 -11.77 18.92
C SER A 88 -3.87 -10.32 18.73
N LEU A 89 -3.33 -9.62 17.73
CA LEU A 89 -3.70 -8.23 17.41
C LEU A 89 -5.13 -8.11 16.89
N PHE A 90 -5.62 -9.05 16.09
CA PHE A 90 -7.00 -8.98 15.56
C PHE A 90 -8.09 -9.02 16.66
N GLY A 91 -7.74 -9.53 17.85
CA GLY A 91 -8.61 -9.51 19.02
C GLY A 91 -8.55 -8.21 19.83
N MET A 92 -7.71 -7.24 19.48
CA MET A 92 -7.51 -6.01 20.23
C MET A 92 -8.36 -4.86 19.69
N ASP A 93 -8.78 -3.97 20.59
CA ASP A 93 -9.23 -2.63 20.26
C ASP A 93 -8.05 -1.62 20.37
N TYR A 94 -8.29 -0.38 19.95
CA TYR A 94 -7.29 0.69 20.01
C TYR A 94 -6.72 0.87 21.44
N ASP A 95 -7.59 0.91 22.46
CA ASP A 95 -7.18 1.11 23.85
C ASP A 95 -6.26 -0.02 24.35
N SER A 96 -6.53 -1.26 23.95
CA SER A 96 -5.70 -2.41 24.31
C SER A 96 -4.35 -2.36 23.63
N LEU A 97 -4.31 -1.99 22.34
CA LEU A 97 -3.07 -1.77 21.59
C LEU A 97 -2.25 -0.64 22.22
N GLU A 98 -2.85 0.51 22.51
CA GLU A 98 -2.17 1.64 23.14
C GLU A 98 -1.58 1.25 24.49
N LYS A 99 -2.34 0.55 25.34
CA LYS A 99 -1.83 0.06 26.63
C LYS A 99 -0.65 -0.91 26.48
N ALA A 100 -0.61 -1.70 25.42
CA ALA A 100 0.52 -2.59 25.12
C ALA A 100 1.74 -1.77 24.67
N VAL A 101 1.55 -0.82 23.74
CA VAL A 101 2.60 0.07 23.25
C VAL A 101 3.25 0.85 24.38
N LEU A 102 2.48 1.45 25.28
CA LEU A 102 3.02 2.24 26.40
C LEU A 102 3.88 1.42 27.38
N LYS A 103 3.73 0.08 27.37
CA LYS A 103 4.54 -0.86 28.17
C LYS A 103 5.77 -1.40 27.42
N ALA A 104 5.86 -1.20 26.13
CA ALA A 104 6.90 -1.76 25.26
C ALA A 104 8.27 -1.05 25.41
N ASP A 105 9.26 -1.53 24.64
CA ASP A 105 10.59 -0.94 24.52
C ASP A 105 10.61 0.13 23.41
N PHE A 106 11.26 1.27 23.68
CA PHE A 106 11.41 2.40 22.77
C PHE A 106 12.89 2.66 22.43
N ASP A 107 13.76 1.66 22.59
CA ASP A 107 15.20 1.75 22.33
C ASP A 107 15.90 2.92 23.06
N ASN A 108 15.56 3.10 24.33
CA ASN A 108 16.03 4.21 25.19
C ASN A 108 15.55 5.62 24.78
N LYS A 109 14.56 5.73 23.89
CA LYS A 109 13.87 7.02 23.63
C LYS A 109 12.83 7.32 24.72
N GLU A 110 12.40 8.58 24.77
CA GLU A 110 11.32 9.01 25.65
C GLU A 110 10.02 8.29 25.30
N LYS A 111 9.31 7.79 26.32
CA LYS A 111 8.04 7.11 26.12
C LYS A 111 6.95 8.14 25.83
N PRO A 112 6.13 7.94 24.79
CA PRO A 112 5.01 8.82 24.51
C PRO A 112 3.94 8.70 25.61
N ALA A 113 3.09 9.72 25.75
CA ALA A 113 1.95 9.66 26.67
C ALA A 113 0.79 8.84 26.09
N ARG A 114 0.57 8.94 24.76
CA ARG A 114 -0.43 8.20 23.97
C ARG A 114 0.21 7.65 22.70
N LEU A 115 -0.36 6.59 22.13
CA LEU A 115 0.13 6.02 20.86
C LEU A 115 0.10 7.09 19.74
N TYR A 116 -0.97 7.87 19.68
CA TYR A 116 -1.13 8.93 18.67
C TYR A 116 -0.03 10.01 18.74
N ASP A 117 0.56 10.28 19.92
CA ASP A 117 1.58 11.32 20.08
C ASP A 117 2.91 10.99 19.36
N ILE A 118 3.09 9.75 18.90
CA ILE A 118 4.24 9.33 18.07
C ILE A 118 4.17 9.98 16.68
N PHE A 119 2.96 10.27 16.19
CA PHE A 119 2.73 10.83 14.87
C PHE A 119 2.58 12.35 14.99
N SER A 120 3.56 13.10 14.48
CA SER A 120 3.62 14.56 14.62
C SER A 120 3.64 15.31 13.28
N ASP A 121 3.57 14.58 12.17
CA ASP A 121 3.63 15.17 10.84
C ASP A 121 2.26 15.74 10.45
N ALA A 122 2.27 16.85 9.70
CA ALA A 122 1.08 17.52 9.18
C ALA A 122 0.21 16.62 8.28
N ASP A 123 0.82 15.55 7.76
CA ASP A 123 0.15 14.55 6.97
C ASP A 123 -0.47 13.44 7.83
N THR A 124 -0.46 13.48 9.16
CA THR A 124 -1.19 12.47 9.97
C THR A 124 -2.70 12.70 9.91
N LEU A 125 -3.49 11.62 9.89
CA LEU A 125 -4.94 11.72 10.13
C LEU A 125 -5.18 12.42 11.47
N ASP A 126 -6.30 13.14 11.62
CA ASP A 126 -6.69 13.62 12.94
C ASP A 126 -6.91 12.46 13.92
N GLU A 127 -6.78 12.72 15.22
CA GLU A 127 -6.80 11.68 16.24
C GLU A 127 -8.04 10.78 16.15
N PRO A 128 -9.28 11.29 16.02
CA PRO A 128 -10.46 10.45 15.81
C PRO A 128 -10.35 9.56 14.56
N ALA A 129 -9.99 10.12 13.40
CA ALA A 129 -9.88 9.36 12.17
C ALA A 129 -8.76 8.30 12.23
N PHE A 130 -7.65 8.61 12.91
CA PHE A 130 -6.57 7.66 13.16
C PHE A 130 -7.04 6.49 14.03
N VAL A 131 -7.69 6.78 15.16
CA VAL A 131 -8.24 5.76 16.07
C VAL A 131 -9.24 4.85 15.35
N ASP A 132 -10.11 5.43 14.53
CA ASP A 132 -11.09 4.68 13.73
C ASP A 132 -10.41 3.80 12.68
N ALA A 133 -9.37 4.32 12.00
CA ALA A 133 -8.60 3.56 11.02
C ALA A 133 -7.88 2.37 11.64
N VAL A 134 -7.17 2.58 12.77
CA VAL A 134 -6.48 1.51 13.51
C VAL A 134 -7.48 0.46 14.00
N THR A 135 -8.61 0.88 14.59
CA THR A 135 -9.65 -0.03 15.07
C THR A 135 -10.23 -0.88 13.93
N THR A 136 -10.48 -0.25 12.78
CA THR A 136 -11.00 -0.94 11.59
C THR A 136 -9.98 -1.95 11.05
N ASN A 137 -8.70 -1.56 10.99
CA ASN A 137 -7.62 -2.43 10.52
C ASN A 137 -7.41 -3.64 11.45
N LEU A 138 -7.45 -3.46 12.76
CA LEU A 138 -7.40 -4.57 13.73
C LEU A 138 -8.59 -5.52 13.55
N LYS A 139 -9.81 -4.97 13.52
CA LYS A 139 -11.05 -5.75 13.41
C LYS A 139 -11.15 -6.56 12.13
N ASN A 140 -10.72 -5.98 11.00
CA ASN A 140 -10.76 -6.64 9.69
C ASN A 140 -9.54 -7.52 9.45
N GLY A 141 -8.55 -7.49 10.34
CA GLY A 141 -7.28 -8.19 10.17
C GLY A 141 -6.42 -7.67 9.03
N ARG A 142 -6.48 -6.35 8.77
CA ARG A 142 -5.72 -5.65 7.73
C ARG A 142 -4.42 -5.11 8.27
N ILE A 143 -3.40 -5.96 8.25
CA ILE A 143 -2.04 -5.60 8.66
C ILE A 143 -1.05 -6.15 7.64
N VAL A 144 0.19 -5.69 7.70
CA VAL A 144 1.31 -6.33 7.01
C VAL A 144 2.12 -7.12 8.04
N VAL A 145 2.32 -8.41 7.77
CA VAL A 145 3.10 -9.33 8.60
C VAL A 145 4.42 -9.63 7.89
N LEU A 146 5.53 -9.19 8.47
CA LEU A 146 6.85 -9.41 7.92
C LEU A 146 7.64 -10.36 8.80
N VAL A 147 8.38 -11.25 8.15
CA VAL A 147 9.51 -11.91 8.80
C VAL A 147 10.80 -11.47 8.11
N ALA A 148 11.70 -10.87 8.89
CA ALA A 148 12.96 -10.33 8.42
C ALA A 148 14.13 -11.17 8.95
N GLY A 149 15.13 -11.46 8.11
CA GLY A 149 16.34 -12.15 8.57
C GLY A 149 17.56 -11.98 7.65
N ASP A 150 18.70 -12.54 8.03
CA ASP A 150 20.04 -12.14 7.58
C ASP A 150 20.62 -12.92 6.37
N GLY A 151 19.88 -13.86 5.78
CA GLY A 151 20.34 -14.65 4.63
C GLY A 151 19.43 -15.81 4.25
N ILE A 152 19.13 -16.05 2.96
CA ILE A 152 18.28 -17.21 2.55
C ILE A 152 18.88 -18.05 1.40
N ARG A 153 19.24 -19.30 1.75
CA ARG A 153 19.38 -20.43 0.82
C ARG A 153 18.12 -21.32 0.87
N THR A 154 17.39 -21.32 -0.23
CA THR A 154 16.37 -22.26 -0.79
C THR A 154 15.13 -22.68 0.05
N SER A 155 13.99 -22.71 -0.67
CA SER A 155 12.66 -23.30 -0.42
C SER A 155 11.79 -22.74 0.71
N ILE A 156 11.23 -21.54 0.53
CA ILE A 156 10.10 -21.02 1.33
C ILE A 156 8.82 -20.80 0.50
N GLU A 157 8.91 -20.84 -0.83
CA GLU A 157 7.78 -20.71 -1.75
C GLU A 157 6.62 -21.66 -1.38
N THR A 158 6.92 -22.92 -1.04
CA THR A 158 5.92 -23.93 -0.65
C THR A 158 5.17 -23.65 0.66
N LEU A 159 5.75 -22.90 1.61
CA LEU A 159 5.04 -22.49 2.83
C LEU A 159 4.04 -21.37 2.54
N ILE A 160 4.44 -20.43 1.68
CA ILE A 160 3.59 -19.30 1.28
C ILE A 160 2.48 -19.76 0.35
N ASP A 161 2.77 -20.67 -0.58
CA ASP A 161 1.74 -21.33 -1.40
C ASP A 161 0.68 -22.00 -0.50
N GLY A 162 1.10 -22.64 0.59
CA GLY A 162 0.21 -23.23 1.60
C GLY A 162 -0.67 -22.19 2.31
N LEU A 163 -0.10 -21.05 2.73
CA LEU A 163 -0.86 -19.95 3.33
C LEU A 163 -1.88 -19.36 2.36
N GLN A 164 -1.49 -19.21 1.09
CA GLN A 164 -2.33 -18.65 0.03
C GLN A 164 -3.50 -19.57 -0.35
N LEU A 165 -3.34 -20.89 -0.24
CA LEU A 165 -4.40 -21.88 -0.45
C LEU A 165 -5.52 -21.79 0.61
N HIS A 166 -5.25 -21.21 1.77
CA HIS A 166 -6.21 -21.03 2.87
C HIS A 166 -6.73 -19.58 3.02
N ALA A 167 -6.43 -18.67 2.08
CA ALA A 167 -6.68 -17.24 2.24
C ALA A 167 -8.17 -16.85 2.26
N GLY A 168 -8.70 -16.68 3.48
CA GLY A 168 -9.73 -15.70 3.85
C GLY A 168 -9.14 -14.61 4.75
N PHE A 169 -7.82 -14.42 4.70
CA PHE A 169 -7.08 -13.47 5.52
C PHE A 169 -6.89 -12.15 4.77
N HIS A 170 -7.22 -11.02 5.40
CA HIS A 170 -7.09 -9.67 4.83
C HIS A 170 -5.72 -9.01 5.13
N PHE A 171 -4.70 -9.81 5.49
CA PHE A 171 -3.35 -9.31 5.74
C PHE A 171 -2.38 -9.71 4.62
N THR A 172 -1.36 -8.89 4.41
CA THR A 172 -0.23 -9.21 3.54
C THR A 172 0.86 -9.87 4.37
N PHE A 173 1.40 -10.99 3.90
CA PHE A 173 2.54 -11.66 4.51
C PHE A 173 3.75 -11.57 3.58
N ALA A 174 4.91 -11.20 4.10
CA ALA A 174 6.13 -11.17 3.32
C ALA A 174 7.37 -11.62 4.09
N LEU A 175 8.31 -12.19 3.34
CA LEU A 175 9.62 -12.59 3.83
C LEU A 175 10.68 -11.70 3.22
N VAL A 176 11.48 -11.09 4.08
CA VAL A 176 12.51 -10.14 3.70
C VAL A 176 13.87 -10.65 4.17
N GLU A 177 14.80 -10.80 3.23
CA GLU A 177 16.22 -10.96 3.55
C GLU A 177 16.86 -9.58 3.64
N LEU A 178 17.55 -9.31 4.75
CA LEU A 178 18.39 -8.14 4.96
C LEU A 178 19.84 -8.62 4.92
N ALA A 179 20.46 -8.59 3.74
CA ALA A 179 21.86 -8.94 3.61
C ALA A 179 22.72 -7.77 4.13
N VAL A 180 23.51 -8.03 5.17
CA VAL A 180 24.33 -7.02 5.84
C VAL A 180 25.79 -7.22 5.46
N PHE A 181 26.41 -6.16 4.94
CA PHE A 181 27.83 -6.11 4.62
C PHE A 181 28.49 -5.03 5.47
N ARG A 182 29.56 -5.36 6.18
CA ARG A 182 30.35 -4.36 6.92
C ARG A 182 31.14 -3.49 5.94
N GLY A 183 31.11 -2.18 6.18
CA GLY A 183 31.86 -1.17 5.46
C GLY A 183 33.33 -1.14 5.88
N MET A 184 34.00 0.00 5.64
CA MET A 184 35.42 0.16 5.99
C MET A 184 35.62 0.39 7.50
N ASP A 185 34.64 1.00 8.16
CA ASP A 185 34.62 1.23 9.61
C ASP A 185 33.70 0.19 10.29
N ASP A 186 33.95 -0.10 11.57
CA ASP A 186 33.24 -1.15 12.32
C ASP A 186 31.74 -0.89 12.52
N ASP A 187 31.32 0.38 12.46
CA ASP A 187 29.93 0.84 12.61
C ASP A 187 29.26 1.19 11.27
N ASP A 188 29.96 1.04 10.14
CA ASP A 188 29.41 1.27 8.81
C ASP A 188 28.85 -0.04 8.25
N PHE A 189 27.59 -0.03 7.83
CA PHE A 189 26.90 -1.21 7.31
C PHE A 189 26.13 -0.88 6.04
N LEU A 190 26.41 -1.64 4.98
CA LEU A 190 25.57 -1.69 3.80
C LEU A 190 24.52 -2.79 3.98
N VAL A 191 23.26 -2.38 4.07
CA VAL A 191 22.12 -3.29 4.18
C VAL A 191 21.42 -3.36 2.83
N VAL A 192 21.32 -4.55 2.27
CA VAL A 192 20.67 -4.80 0.97
C VAL A 192 19.44 -5.65 1.17
N PRO A 193 18.22 -5.06 1.12
CA PRO A 193 16.99 -5.82 1.27
C PRO A 193 16.65 -6.62 0.01
N ARG A 194 16.05 -7.80 0.20
CA ARG A 194 15.43 -8.60 -0.86
C ARG A 194 14.10 -9.15 -0.37
N THR A 195 13.02 -8.84 -1.09
CA THR A 195 11.71 -9.48 -0.91
C THR A 195 11.79 -10.86 -1.54
N LEU A 196 11.78 -11.90 -0.72
CA LEU A 196 11.96 -13.27 -1.19
C LEU A 196 10.65 -13.91 -1.59
N ALA A 197 9.59 -13.58 -0.87
CA ALA A 197 8.26 -14.03 -1.17
C ALA A 197 7.25 -13.12 -0.47
N LYS A 198 6.06 -13.04 -1.07
CA LYS A 198 4.92 -12.34 -0.50
C LYS A 198 3.63 -13.07 -0.87
N THR A 199 2.67 -13.11 0.04
CA THR A 199 1.30 -13.44 -0.33
C THR A 199 0.68 -12.26 -1.08
N CYS A 200 -0.30 -12.54 -1.92
CA CYS A 200 -1.23 -11.53 -2.39
C CYS A 200 -2.62 -11.82 -1.84
N MET A 201 -3.36 -10.76 -1.55
CA MET A 201 -4.76 -10.89 -1.19
C MET A 201 -5.55 -11.35 -2.43
N ILE A 202 -6.24 -12.48 -2.33
CA ILE A 202 -7.09 -13.01 -3.39
C ILE A 202 -8.52 -13.03 -2.88
N GLU A 203 -9.41 -12.19 -3.41
CA GLU A 203 -10.85 -12.32 -3.19
C GLU A 203 -11.35 -13.66 -3.78
N ARG A 204 -11.90 -14.54 -2.95
CA ARG A 204 -12.60 -15.75 -3.41
C ARG A 204 -14.10 -15.49 -3.51
N GLY A 205 -14.58 -15.27 -4.74
CA GLY A 205 -15.93 -15.61 -5.21
C GLY A 205 -17.13 -14.85 -4.61
N ILE A 206 -18.10 -14.53 -5.46
CA ILE A 206 -19.37 -13.88 -5.08
C ILE A 206 -20.24 -14.89 -4.32
N VAL A 207 -20.67 -14.55 -3.10
CA VAL A 207 -21.72 -15.29 -2.40
C VAL A 207 -23.06 -14.98 -3.08
N ARG A 208 -23.59 -15.92 -3.88
CA ARG A 208 -25.00 -15.88 -4.31
C ARG A 208 -25.85 -16.59 -3.27
N ILE A 209 -26.84 -15.87 -2.75
CA ILE A 209 -27.90 -16.45 -1.92
C ILE A 209 -29.10 -16.66 -2.85
N ASP A 210 -29.30 -17.89 -3.32
CA ASP A 210 -30.53 -18.31 -3.99
C ASP A 210 -31.33 -19.19 -3.01
N ASN A 211 -32.58 -18.82 -2.71
CA ASN A 211 -33.53 -19.59 -1.88
C ASN A 211 -33.02 -20.08 -0.50
N GLY A 212 -32.22 -19.28 0.20
CA GLY A 212 -31.83 -19.58 1.59
C GLY A 212 -30.79 -20.69 1.76
N GLN A 213 -30.18 -21.17 0.66
CA GLN A 213 -28.96 -21.96 0.71
C GLN A 213 -27.78 -21.09 0.29
N VAL A 214 -26.76 -21.01 1.15
CA VAL A 214 -25.49 -20.35 0.83
C VAL A 214 -24.69 -21.33 -0.01
N GLU A 215 -24.62 -21.11 -1.32
CA GLU A 215 -23.79 -21.90 -2.21
C GLU A 215 -22.48 -21.14 -2.47
N ILE A 216 -21.39 -21.63 -1.88
CA ILE A 216 -20.04 -21.12 -2.16
C ILE A 216 -19.61 -21.79 -3.47
N VAL A 217 -19.63 -21.05 -4.58
CA VAL A 217 -19.10 -21.54 -5.86
C VAL A 217 -17.60 -21.20 -5.91
N PRO A 218 -16.69 -22.16 -5.70
CA PRO A 218 -15.27 -21.92 -5.92
C PRO A 218 -15.04 -21.64 -7.41
N VAL A 219 -14.39 -20.54 -7.73
CA VAL A 219 -13.90 -20.27 -9.10
C VAL A 219 -12.78 -21.29 -9.38
N GLN A 220 -13.15 -22.43 -9.97
CA GLN A 220 -12.18 -23.37 -10.51
C GLN A 220 -11.62 -22.82 -11.82
N GLY A 221 -10.55 -22.05 -11.71
CA GLY A 221 -9.70 -21.67 -12.84
C GLY A 221 -8.25 -21.85 -12.44
N LYS A 222 -7.43 -22.49 -13.30
CA LYS A 222 -5.97 -22.35 -13.20
C LYS A 222 -5.63 -20.85 -13.13
N PRO A 223 -4.59 -20.43 -12.39
CA PRO A 223 -4.16 -19.05 -12.43
C PRO A 223 -3.69 -18.75 -13.86
N GLU A 224 -4.57 -18.20 -14.68
CA GLU A 224 -4.15 -17.32 -15.76
C GLU A 224 -3.24 -16.27 -15.14
N VAL A 225 -2.11 -16.01 -15.79
CA VAL A 225 -1.16 -14.95 -15.44
C VAL A 225 -1.98 -13.73 -15.03
N ALA A 226 -2.03 -13.45 -13.73
CA ALA A 226 -2.82 -12.36 -13.20
C ALA A 226 -2.27 -11.08 -13.83
N SER A 227 -3.12 -10.34 -14.53
CA SER A 227 -2.83 -8.94 -14.84
C SER A 227 -2.50 -8.23 -13.53
N SER A 228 -1.62 -7.22 -13.56
CA SER A 228 -1.29 -6.40 -12.38
C SER A 228 -2.53 -5.83 -11.67
N SER A 229 -3.66 -5.75 -12.36
CA SER A 229 -4.97 -5.36 -11.83
C SER A 229 -5.67 -6.38 -10.92
N ARG A 230 -5.23 -7.64 -10.88
CA ARG A 230 -5.82 -8.70 -10.04
C ARG A 230 -5.07 -8.95 -8.72
N LEU A 231 -3.90 -8.36 -8.52
CA LEU A 231 -3.19 -8.39 -7.24
C LEU A 231 -3.67 -7.20 -6.40
N GLN A 232 -4.53 -7.44 -5.39
CA GLN A 232 -5.06 -6.38 -4.54
C GLN A 232 -4.12 -6.12 -3.35
N SER A 233 -3.85 -4.84 -3.09
CA SER A 233 -3.23 -4.32 -1.87
C SER A 233 -4.31 -3.90 -0.87
N ILE A 234 -3.99 -3.88 0.44
CA ILE A 234 -4.79 -3.30 1.52
C ILE A 234 -5.26 -1.89 1.16
N SER A 235 -4.35 -1.05 0.64
CA SER A 235 -4.71 0.31 0.21
C SER A 235 -5.74 0.33 -0.93
N SER A 236 -5.65 -0.62 -1.87
CA SER A 236 -6.64 -0.75 -2.94
C SER A 236 -7.99 -1.26 -2.42
N GLU A 237 -8.00 -2.19 -1.48
CA GLU A 237 -9.23 -2.72 -0.85
C GLU A 237 -9.93 -1.62 -0.05
N GLN A 238 -9.22 -0.92 0.84
CA GLN A 238 -9.73 0.23 1.58
C GLN A 238 -10.33 1.30 0.65
N PHE A 239 -9.67 1.56 -0.49
CA PHE A 239 -10.20 2.49 -1.48
C PHE A 239 -11.51 1.99 -2.09
N TYR A 240 -11.56 0.74 -2.56
CA TYR A 240 -12.75 0.19 -3.21
C TYR A 240 -13.93 0.00 -2.26
N GLU A 241 -13.68 -0.31 -0.99
CA GLU A 241 -14.73 -0.30 0.04
C GLU A 241 -15.31 1.08 0.25
N ALA A 242 -14.46 2.09 0.39
CA ALA A 242 -14.90 3.48 0.48
C ALA A 242 -15.72 3.88 -0.75
N MET A 243 -15.40 3.37 -1.95
CA MET A 243 -16.21 3.58 -3.16
C MET A 243 -17.55 2.84 -3.12
N LYS A 244 -17.57 1.61 -2.61
CA LYS A 244 -18.76 0.77 -2.49
C LYS A 244 -19.83 1.39 -1.58
N GLU A 245 -19.41 2.06 -0.51
CA GLU A 245 -20.30 2.82 0.38
C GLU A 245 -21.00 3.99 -0.33
N ARG A 246 -20.40 4.54 -1.39
CA ARG A 246 -20.99 5.63 -2.18
C ARG A 246 -22.00 5.10 -3.19
N ALA A 247 -21.60 4.09 -3.94
CA ALA A 247 -22.46 3.43 -4.93
C ALA A 247 -22.00 1.98 -5.12
N SER A 248 -22.93 1.04 -4.99
CA SER A 248 -22.61 -0.40 -4.94
C SER A 248 -21.90 -0.95 -6.17
N GLY A 249 -22.15 -0.40 -7.37
CA GLY A 249 -21.52 -0.80 -8.64
C GLY A 249 -20.30 0.05 -9.06
N LEU A 250 -19.90 1.01 -8.23
CA LEU A 250 -18.77 1.89 -8.51
C LEU A 250 -17.43 1.15 -8.50
N PRO A 251 -17.13 0.23 -7.56
CA PRO A 251 -15.89 -0.53 -7.57
C PRO A 251 -15.67 -1.30 -8.88
N GLU A 252 -16.69 -1.99 -9.39
CA GLU A 252 -16.61 -2.75 -10.64
C GLU A 252 -16.36 -1.84 -11.84
N SER A 253 -17.05 -0.69 -11.88
CA SER A 253 -16.88 0.30 -12.94
C SER A 253 -15.46 0.88 -12.95
N LEU A 254 -14.90 1.19 -11.78
CA LEU A 254 -13.55 1.72 -11.65
C LEU A 254 -12.47 0.66 -11.95
N LYS A 255 -12.67 -0.59 -11.50
CA LYS A 255 -11.76 -1.71 -11.85
C LYS A 255 -11.72 -1.90 -13.37
N ALA A 256 -12.87 -1.93 -14.04
CA ALA A 256 -12.94 -2.05 -15.49
C ALA A 256 -12.29 -0.86 -16.22
N PHE A 257 -12.44 0.36 -15.69
CA PHE A 257 -11.78 1.54 -16.25
C PHE A 257 -10.25 1.48 -16.10
N VAL A 258 -9.74 1.09 -14.93
CA VAL A 258 -8.30 0.92 -14.67
C VAL A 258 -7.72 -0.19 -15.56
N ASP A 259 -8.46 -1.28 -15.80
CA ASP A 259 -8.05 -2.34 -16.73
C ASP A 259 -7.89 -1.81 -18.17
N LYS A 260 -8.82 -0.97 -18.64
CA LYS A 260 -8.71 -0.32 -19.96
C LYS A 260 -7.50 0.60 -20.03
N LEU A 261 -7.30 1.43 -19.00
CA LEU A 261 -6.16 2.33 -18.90
C LEU A 261 -4.80 1.60 -18.88
N SER A 262 -4.76 0.41 -18.29
CA SER A 262 -3.55 -0.43 -18.28
C SER A 262 -3.08 -0.81 -19.69
N ALA A 263 -4.00 -0.94 -20.66
CA ALA A 263 -3.65 -1.17 -22.06
C ALA A 263 -2.93 0.02 -22.71
N LEU A 264 -3.10 1.24 -22.17
CA LEU A 264 -2.38 2.45 -22.55
C LEU A 264 -1.07 2.65 -21.75
N GLY A 265 -0.69 1.69 -20.91
CA GLY A 265 0.47 1.80 -20.01
C GLY A 265 0.23 2.73 -18.82
N VAL A 266 -1.01 3.12 -18.55
CA VAL A 266 -1.39 3.87 -17.35
C VAL A 266 -1.60 2.90 -16.21
N TYR A 267 -0.98 3.13 -15.06
CA TYR A 267 -1.07 2.25 -13.91
C TYR A 267 -1.71 2.97 -12.70
N PRO A 268 -2.48 2.25 -11.87
CA PRO A 268 -3.03 2.79 -10.64
C PRO A 268 -1.97 2.84 -9.55
N GLU A 269 -1.97 3.91 -8.75
CA GLU A 269 -1.22 3.99 -7.51
C GLU A 269 -2.18 4.35 -6.37
N PHE A 270 -2.44 3.39 -5.48
CA PHE A 270 -3.36 3.54 -4.35
C PHE A 270 -2.60 4.05 -3.13
N GLN A 271 -2.85 5.28 -2.71
CA GLN A 271 -2.42 5.79 -1.40
C GLN A 271 -3.68 6.18 -0.60
N ARG A 272 -3.74 7.42 -0.10
CA ARG A 272 -4.98 8.07 0.36
C ARG A 272 -5.99 8.34 -0.77
N SER A 273 -5.54 8.20 -2.00
CA SER A 273 -6.30 8.37 -3.23
C SER A 273 -5.85 7.34 -4.25
N LEU A 274 -6.71 7.03 -5.21
CA LEU A 274 -6.33 6.33 -6.43
C LEU A 274 -5.75 7.37 -7.40
N ASN A 275 -4.44 7.32 -7.64
CA ASN A 275 -3.76 8.13 -8.64
C ASN A 275 -3.64 7.34 -9.94
N LEU A 276 -3.89 8.00 -11.08
CA LEU A 276 -3.72 7.41 -12.40
C LEU A 276 -2.39 7.92 -12.97
N LYS A 277 -1.36 7.07 -12.98
CA LYS A 277 -0.01 7.47 -13.38
C LYS A 277 0.38 6.87 -14.72
N TRP A 278 1.23 7.58 -15.44
CA TRP A 278 1.79 7.12 -16.70
C TRP A 278 3.26 7.51 -16.80
N ASP A 279 4.11 6.57 -17.21
CA ASP A 279 5.52 6.83 -17.49
C ASP A 279 5.68 7.26 -18.95
N PRO A 280 5.97 8.54 -19.24
CA PRO A 280 6.25 8.98 -20.59
C PRO A 280 7.58 8.40 -21.10
N PRO A 281 7.81 8.35 -22.42
CA PRO A 281 9.09 7.87 -22.99
C PRO A 281 10.32 8.63 -22.48
N SER A 282 10.14 9.87 -22.04
CA SER A 282 11.15 10.68 -21.39
C SER A 282 10.53 11.56 -20.31
N GLY A 283 11.22 11.73 -19.18
CA GLY A 283 10.78 12.62 -18.10
C GLY A 283 10.34 11.86 -16.85
N LYS A 284 9.59 12.56 -15.99
CA LYS A 284 9.04 12.00 -14.75
C LYS A 284 7.64 11.40 -15.01
N PRO A 285 7.16 10.48 -14.15
CA PRO A 285 5.79 9.99 -14.21
C PRO A 285 4.78 11.13 -14.19
N ILE A 286 3.78 11.05 -15.06
CA ILE A 286 2.68 12.01 -15.18
C ILE A 286 1.48 11.52 -14.37
N ASN A 287 0.86 12.39 -13.57
CA ASN A 287 -0.39 12.10 -12.88
C ASN A 287 -1.56 12.68 -13.68
N LEU A 288 -2.39 11.79 -14.22
CA LEU A 288 -3.50 12.10 -15.11
C LEU A 288 -4.79 12.48 -14.37
N GLY A 289 -4.77 12.40 -13.04
CA GLY A 289 -5.88 12.67 -12.14
C GLY A 289 -5.87 11.70 -10.96
N TYR A 290 -6.51 12.11 -9.87
CA TYR A 290 -6.62 11.28 -8.68
C TYR A 290 -8.01 11.34 -8.06
N ILE A 291 -8.46 10.21 -7.52
CA ILE A 291 -9.76 10.05 -6.87
C ILE A 291 -9.51 9.85 -5.38
N LYS A 292 -10.00 10.76 -4.54
CA LYS A 292 -9.93 10.63 -3.07
C LYS A 292 -10.84 9.50 -2.60
N ARG A 293 -10.59 8.94 -1.41
CA ARG A 293 -11.54 7.99 -0.74
C ARG A 293 -12.93 8.61 -0.53
N THR A 294 -13.03 9.94 -0.50
CA THR A 294 -14.31 10.66 -0.50
C THR A 294 -15.02 10.63 -1.86
N GLY A 295 -14.47 10.02 -2.91
CA GLY A 295 -15.01 10.00 -4.26
C GLY A 295 -14.80 11.29 -5.05
N GLN A 296 -14.15 12.31 -4.49
CA GLN A 296 -13.81 13.52 -5.25
C GLN A 296 -12.70 13.23 -6.25
N LEU A 297 -12.97 13.53 -7.54
CA LEU A 297 -12.00 13.48 -8.62
C LEU A 297 -11.32 14.84 -8.77
N TRP A 298 -10.00 14.82 -8.82
CA TRP A 298 -9.15 16.00 -9.02
C TRP A 298 -8.22 15.78 -10.21
N THR A 299 -8.06 16.83 -11.02
CA THR A 299 -7.28 16.80 -12.27
C THR A 299 -6.15 17.84 -12.29
N ASP A 300 -5.97 18.57 -11.20
CA ASP A 300 -4.91 19.56 -11.01
C ASP A 300 -3.51 18.97 -11.13
N ALA A 301 -3.36 17.69 -10.79
CA ALA A 301 -2.08 16.99 -10.80
C ALA A 301 -1.39 16.93 -12.17
N ALA A 302 -2.16 17.01 -13.26
CA ALA A 302 -1.61 17.11 -14.62
C ALA A 302 -0.77 18.38 -14.79
N SER A 303 -1.13 19.48 -14.11
CA SER A 303 -0.48 20.79 -14.28
C SER A 303 0.95 20.88 -13.75
N TRP A 304 1.31 20.08 -12.74
CA TRP A 304 2.67 20.05 -12.20
C TRP A 304 3.47 18.81 -12.61
N SER A 305 2.80 17.76 -13.09
CA SER A 305 3.47 16.54 -13.53
C SER A 305 3.83 16.56 -15.02
N LEU A 306 3.06 17.25 -15.86
CA LEU A 306 3.44 17.54 -17.24
C LEU A 306 4.42 18.72 -17.30
N SER A 307 5.53 18.52 -18.02
CA SER A 307 6.50 19.59 -18.24
C SER A 307 5.97 20.68 -19.19
N ASP A 308 5.15 20.30 -20.17
CA ASP A 308 4.48 21.25 -21.07
C ASP A 308 3.13 21.72 -20.49
N LYS A 309 3.13 22.97 -20.01
CA LYS A 309 1.94 23.61 -19.42
C LYS A 309 0.80 23.81 -20.43
N LYS A 310 1.08 23.91 -21.74
CA LYS A 310 0.04 24.04 -22.77
C LYS A 310 -0.68 22.71 -22.96
N LEU A 311 0.07 21.60 -23.00
CA LEU A 311 -0.52 20.26 -23.04
C LEU A 311 -1.34 19.96 -21.78
N ALA A 312 -0.82 20.31 -20.60
CA ALA A 312 -1.56 20.14 -19.35
C ALA A 312 -2.89 20.89 -19.36
N ARG A 313 -2.87 22.15 -19.83
CA ARG A 313 -4.08 22.96 -19.96
C ARG A 313 -5.05 22.38 -20.98
N SER A 314 -4.57 21.96 -22.15
CA SER A 314 -5.42 21.34 -23.19
C SER A 314 -6.09 20.07 -22.69
N TYR A 315 -5.37 19.24 -21.91
CA TYR A 315 -5.95 18.04 -21.31
C TYR A 315 -7.05 18.39 -20.31
N ILE A 316 -6.84 19.39 -19.44
CA ILE A 316 -7.85 19.85 -18.48
C ILE A 316 -9.07 20.47 -19.20
N GLU A 317 -8.87 21.18 -20.32
CA GLU A 317 -9.94 21.71 -21.18
C GLU A 317 -10.78 20.59 -21.80
N ASP A 318 -10.12 19.55 -22.37
CA ASP A 318 -10.80 18.37 -22.89
C ASP A 318 -11.63 17.67 -21.80
N LEU A 319 -11.08 17.50 -20.59
CA LEU A 319 -11.81 16.89 -19.47
C LEU A 319 -12.99 17.74 -18.99
N ALA A 320 -12.86 19.07 -18.99
CA ALA A 320 -13.97 19.96 -18.63
C ALA A 320 -15.14 19.78 -19.60
N GLU A 321 -14.87 19.68 -20.91
CA GLU A 321 -15.91 19.40 -21.91
C GLU A 321 -16.56 18.03 -21.69
N ILE A 322 -15.75 16.98 -21.51
CA ILE A 322 -16.22 15.61 -21.30
C ILE A 322 -17.10 15.52 -20.04
N PHE A 323 -16.68 16.15 -18.95
CA PHE A 323 -17.40 16.13 -17.68
C PHE A 323 -18.59 17.08 -17.66
N GLY A 324 -18.79 17.91 -18.68
CA GLY A 324 -19.85 18.93 -18.71
C GLY A 324 -19.62 19.99 -17.64
N GLY A 325 -18.36 20.30 -17.38
CA GLY A 325 -17.89 21.20 -16.34
C GLY A 325 -17.18 22.43 -16.88
N GLU A 326 -16.49 23.12 -15.98
CA GLU A 326 -15.69 24.31 -16.25
C GLU A 326 -14.31 24.19 -15.62
N ILE A 327 -13.39 25.07 -16.01
CA ILE A 327 -12.06 25.16 -15.39
C ILE A 327 -12.11 26.15 -14.25
N MET A 328 -11.76 25.67 -13.06
CA MET A 328 -11.52 26.51 -11.89
C MET A 328 -10.06 26.43 -11.47
N TYR A 329 -9.67 27.26 -10.51
CA TYR A 329 -8.28 27.41 -10.08
C TYR A 329 -8.15 27.28 -8.57
N ILE A 330 -7.14 26.54 -8.12
CA ILE A 330 -6.83 26.33 -6.70
C ILE A 330 -5.46 26.90 -6.33
N GLY A 331 -5.35 27.37 -5.08
CA GLY A 331 -4.10 27.83 -4.50
C GLY A 331 -3.60 29.18 -5.05
N LYS A 332 -2.46 29.64 -4.51
CA LYS A 332 -1.84 30.91 -4.90
C LYS A 332 -1.32 30.89 -6.35
N ASP A 333 -0.86 29.72 -6.79
CA ASP A 333 -0.30 29.53 -8.14
C ASP A 333 -1.38 29.37 -9.22
N LYS A 334 -2.67 29.45 -8.85
CA LYS A 334 -3.82 29.28 -9.74
C LYS A 334 -3.68 28.03 -10.58
N ILE A 335 -3.61 26.88 -9.93
CA ILE A 335 -3.51 25.59 -10.61
C ILE A 335 -4.88 25.23 -11.16
N PRO A 336 -5.04 25.01 -12.47
CA PRO A 336 -6.33 24.68 -13.06
C PRO A 336 -6.79 23.27 -12.68
N TYR A 337 -8.09 23.10 -12.50
CA TYR A 337 -8.74 21.80 -12.33
C TYR A 337 -10.15 21.82 -12.92
N VAL A 338 -10.69 20.64 -13.20
CA VAL A 338 -12.07 20.51 -13.70
C VAL A 338 -13.04 20.56 -12.53
N ALA A 339 -14.04 21.43 -12.65
CA ALA A 339 -15.15 21.53 -11.74
C ALA A 339 -16.49 21.27 -12.43
N VAL A 340 -17.40 20.61 -11.72
CA VAL A 340 -18.80 20.45 -12.12
C VAL A 340 -19.62 21.11 -11.02
N GLU A 341 -20.53 22.02 -11.40
CA GLU A 341 -21.34 22.81 -10.44
C GLU A 341 -20.47 23.53 -9.39
N GLY A 342 -19.35 24.12 -9.80
CA GLY A 342 -18.47 24.90 -8.93
C GLY A 342 -17.65 24.08 -7.92
N HIS A 343 -17.60 22.75 -8.05
CA HIS A 343 -16.81 21.89 -7.17
C HIS A 343 -16.06 20.79 -7.93
N ALA A 344 -15.00 20.24 -7.34
CA ALA A 344 -14.37 19.03 -7.87
C ALA A 344 -15.42 17.91 -7.97
N PRO A 345 -15.62 17.30 -9.16
CA PRO A 345 -16.72 16.38 -9.39
C PRO A 345 -16.58 15.11 -8.55
N ARG A 346 -17.71 14.45 -8.33
CA ARG A 346 -17.77 13.14 -7.68
C ARG A 346 -17.66 12.05 -8.74
N ILE A 347 -16.85 11.04 -8.49
CA ILE A 347 -16.60 9.97 -9.46
C ILE A 347 -17.86 9.16 -9.76
N GLU A 348 -18.76 8.99 -8.77
CA GLU A 348 -20.05 8.33 -8.96
C GLU A 348 -20.96 9.01 -9.99
N THR A 349 -20.79 10.30 -10.25
CA THR A 349 -21.57 11.05 -11.26
C THR A 349 -20.93 11.05 -12.65
N LEU A 350 -19.78 10.39 -12.81
CA LEU A 350 -18.98 10.37 -14.05
C LEU A 350 -18.81 8.96 -14.63
N VAL A 351 -19.50 7.97 -14.09
CA VAL A 351 -19.35 6.55 -14.50
C VAL A 351 -19.63 6.35 -15.99
N ASP A 352 -20.62 7.06 -16.54
CA ASP A 352 -20.99 7.05 -17.97
C ASP A 352 -19.96 7.76 -18.88
N LYS A 353 -19.01 8.48 -18.28
CA LYS A 353 -18.00 9.29 -18.97
C LYS A 353 -16.59 8.69 -18.92
N LEU A 354 -16.40 7.59 -18.18
CA LEU A 354 -15.09 6.93 -18.03
C LEU A 354 -14.48 6.50 -19.38
N ASP A 355 -15.30 6.00 -20.31
CA ASP A 355 -14.82 5.61 -21.64
C ASP A 355 -14.36 6.80 -22.49
N VAL A 356 -14.99 7.96 -22.31
CA VAL A 356 -14.57 9.18 -23.01
C VAL A 356 -13.31 9.76 -22.37
N TRP A 357 -13.18 9.65 -21.03
CA TRP A 357 -11.95 10.02 -20.33
C TRP A 357 -10.75 9.18 -20.78
N HIS A 358 -10.94 7.87 -20.99
CA HIS A 358 -9.91 7.01 -21.60
C HIS A 358 -9.40 7.58 -22.94
N GLY A 359 -10.31 8.02 -23.82
CA GLY A 359 -9.94 8.64 -25.10
C GLY A 359 -9.17 9.96 -24.95
N ALA A 360 -9.48 10.77 -23.94
CA ALA A 360 -8.72 12.00 -23.66
C ALA A 360 -7.29 11.70 -23.20
N ILE A 361 -7.09 10.63 -22.43
CA ILE A 361 -5.76 10.17 -22.02
C ILE A 361 -4.95 9.68 -23.22
N GLU A 362 -5.55 8.88 -24.10
CA GLU A 362 -4.92 8.43 -25.35
C GLU A 362 -4.47 9.61 -26.22
N LYS A 363 -5.36 10.58 -26.44
CA LYS A 363 -5.06 11.83 -27.15
C LYS A 363 -3.89 12.59 -26.52
N LEU A 364 -3.83 12.69 -25.19
CA LEU A 364 -2.71 13.34 -24.50
C LEU A 364 -1.39 12.59 -24.73
N GLN A 365 -1.38 11.26 -24.58
CA GLN A 365 -0.18 10.45 -24.78
C GLN A 365 0.39 10.61 -26.19
N ASP A 366 -0.48 10.66 -27.21
CA ASP A 366 -0.05 10.84 -28.59
C ASP A 366 0.60 12.20 -28.82
N HIS A 367 0.05 13.28 -28.25
CA HIS A 367 0.69 14.60 -28.31
C HIS A 367 2.05 14.62 -27.61
N VAL A 368 2.19 13.96 -26.45
CA VAL A 368 3.48 13.85 -25.74
C VAL A 368 4.52 13.10 -26.59
N ARG A 369 4.14 11.98 -27.22
CA ARG A 369 5.04 11.21 -28.10
C ARG A 369 5.44 12.00 -29.35
N GLN A 370 4.52 12.77 -29.94
CA GLN A 370 4.80 13.61 -31.11
C GLN A 370 5.77 14.74 -30.77
N ASN A 371 5.57 15.44 -29.64
CA ASN A 371 6.43 16.55 -29.23
C ASN A 371 7.89 16.10 -29.04
N ILE A 372 8.12 14.92 -28.45
CA ILE A 372 9.46 14.34 -28.30
C ILE A 372 10.11 14.08 -29.68
N SER A 373 9.32 13.65 -30.66
CA SER A 373 9.81 13.37 -32.02
C SER A 373 10.19 14.63 -32.82
N THR A 374 9.70 15.80 -32.41
CA THR A 374 10.07 17.10 -33.01
C THR A 374 11.24 17.80 -32.32
N GLU A 375 11.63 17.38 -31.12
CA GLU A 375 12.75 17.95 -30.35
C GLU A 375 14.06 17.15 -30.50
N GLY A 376 14.00 15.91 -31.01
CA GLY A 376 15.16 15.08 -31.38
C GLY A 376 15.55 15.23 -32.85
#